data_AF-R7ZCK4-F1
#
_entry.id   AF-R7ZCK4-F1
#
_cell.length_a   1.000
_cell.length_b   1.000
_cell.length_c   1.000
_cell.angle_alpha   90.00
_cell.angle_beta   90.00
_cell.angle_gamma   90.00
#
_symmetry.space_group_name_H-M   'P 1'
#
loop_
_entity.id
_entity.type
_entity.pdbx_description
1 polymer ?
#
loop_
_entity_poly.entity_id
_entity_poly.type
_entity_poly.pdbx_seq_one_letter_code
_entity_poly.pdbx_strand_id
1 'polypeptide(L)'
;MEYQDFRKNVVEGILDDRVTLNKVIKYIDDLLGEDIKAFYAKNLLNQKQTELFYFSSKGILRVLVNQNSFVCHYNQSGVVTKEIQIPHFSNEEHYLKATFANGDSIELNNIEDSNENWQNEYSRM
;
A
#
# COMPACT_ATOMS: atom_id res chain seq x y z
N MET A 1 1.36 -4.35 -8.06
CA MET A 1 0.28 -3.72 -8.87
C MET A 1 0.64 -2.27 -9.08
N GLU A 2 0.55 -1.76 -10.31
CA GLU A 2 0.79 -0.34 -10.58
C GLU A 2 -0.42 0.53 -10.23
N TYR A 3 -0.25 1.85 -10.12
CA TYR A 3 -1.35 2.74 -9.80
C TYR A 3 -2.47 2.72 -10.84
N GLN A 4 -2.13 2.62 -12.13
CA GLN A 4 -3.12 2.60 -13.21
C GLN A 4 -3.97 1.33 -13.17
N ASP A 5 -3.36 0.18 -12.87
CA ASP A 5 -4.08 -1.09 -12.67
C ASP A 5 -5.04 -0.99 -11.47
N PHE A 6 -4.58 -0.41 -10.36
CA PHE A 6 -5.43 -0.17 -9.20
C PHE A 6 -6.64 0.70 -9.56
N ARG A 7 -6.43 1.83 -10.25
CA ARG A 7 -7.52 2.70 -10.69
C ARG A 7 -8.53 1.95 -11.55
N LYS A 8 -8.03 1.18 -12.51
CA LYS A 8 -8.87 0.36 -13.38
C LYS A 8 -9.70 -0.65 -12.58
N ASN A 9 -9.07 -1.39 -11.66
CA ASN A 9 -9.75 -2.39 -10.82
C ASN A 9 -10.86 -1.77 -9.94
N VAL A 10 -10.64 -0.56 -9.41
CA VAL A 10 -11.68 0.17 -8.66
C VAL A 10 -12.84 0.60 -9.58
N VAL A 11 -12.53 1.13 -10.77
CA VAL A 11 -13.56 1.57 -11.73
C VAL A 11 -14.40 0.40 -12.23
N GLU A 12 -13.77 -0.74 -12.49
CA GLU A 12 -14.43 -1.99 -12.94
C GLU A 12 -15.18 -2.70 -11.80
N GLY A 13 -14.97 -2.29 -10.55
CA GLY A 13 -15.70 -2.81 -9.39
C GLY A 13 -15.20 -4.18 -8.92
N ILE A 14 -13.91 -4.47 -9.14
CA ILE A 14 -13.26 -5.69 -8.67
C ILE A 14 -13.01 -5.65 -7.15
N LEU A 15 -13.00 -4.47 -6.55
CA LEU A 15 -12.66 -4.25 -5.13
C LEU A 15 -13.90 -3.85 -4.30
N ASP A 16 -14.02 -4.42 -3.10
CA ASP A 16 -15.21 -4.35 -2.24
C ASP A 16 -15.54 -2.95 -1.67
N ASP A 17 -14.58 -2.02 -1.58
CA ASP A 17 -14.80 -0.64 -1.10
C ASP A 17 -14.74 0.41 -2.23
N ARG A 18 -15.39 0.11 -3.34
CA ARG A 18 -15.36 0.95 -4.55
C ARG A 18 -15.71 2.41 -4.29
N VAL A 19 -16.67 2.70 -3.40
CA VAL A 19 -17.12 4.07 -3.15
C VAL A 19 -16.01 4.90 -2.49
N THR A 20 -15.39 4.37 -1.43
CA THR A 20 -14.31 5.07 -0.74
C THR A 20 -13.05 5.13 -1.61
N LEU A 21 -12.70 4.02 -2.29
CA LEU A 21 -11.53 3.98 -3.17
C LEU A 21 -11.66 4.95 -4.37
N ASN A 22 -12.85 5.15 -4.93
CA ASN A 22 -13.05 6.18 -5.96
C ASN A 22 -12.82 7.61 -5.42
N LYS A 23 -13.25 7.89 -4.18
CA LYS A 23 -12.98 9.19 -3.54
C LYS A 23 -11.48 9.38 -3.31
N VAL A 24 -10.78 8.32 -2.88
CA VAL A 24 -9.33 8.34 -2.73
C VAL A 24 -8.65 8.63 -4.07
N ILE A 25 -9.01 7.89 -5.13
CA ILE A 25 -8.43 8.10 -6.47
C ILE A 25 -8.59 9.55 -6.91
N LYS A 26 -9.81 10.10 -6.82
CA LYS A 26 -10.06 11.50 -7.20
C LYS A 26 -9.18 12.47 -6.41
N TYR A 27 -9.12 12.31 -5.09
CA TYR A 27 -8.31 13.17 -4.22
C TYR A 27 -6.81 13.09 -4.56
N ILE A 28 -6.31 11.89 -4.84
CA ILE A 28 -4.90 11.64 -5.16
C ILE A 28 -4.54 12.15 -6.55
N ASP A 29 -5.41 11.97 -7.54
CA ASP A 29 -5.22 12.50 -8.90
C ASP A 29 -5.17 14.04 -8.86
N ASP A 30 -6.03 14.69 -8.08
CA ASP A 30 -6.02 16.15 -7.90
C ASP A 30 -4.77 16.65 -7.17
N LEU A 31 -4.24 15.87 -6.21
CA LEU A 31 -3.11 16.27 -5.37
C LEU A 31 -1.73 15.98 -5.99
N LEU A 32 -1.56 14.80 -6.60
CA LEU A 32 -0.27 14.31 -7.09
C LEU A 32 -0.26 14.14 -8.62
N GLY A 33 -1.35 13.66 -9.22
CA GLY A 33 -1.47 13.43 -10.66
C GLY A 33 -0.26 12.70 -11.26
N GLU A 34 0.43 13.33 -12.21
CA GLU A 34 1.61 12.79 -12.91
C GLU A 34 2.88 12.67 -12.04
N ASP A 35 2.86 13.21 -10.81
CA ASP A 35 4.00 13.11 -9.89
C ASP A 35 4.10 11.75 -9.19
N ILE A 36 3.12 10.86 -9.37
CA ILE A 36 3.16 9.51 -8.80
C ILE A 36 4.22 8.68 -9.54
N LYS A 37 5.32 8.37 -8.86
CA LYS A 37 6.46 7.61 -9.39
C LYS A 37 6.37 6.12 -9.09
N ALA A 38 5.77 5.76 -7.96
CA ALA A 38 5.48 4.38 -7.62
C ALA A 38 4.25 4.30 -6.72
N PHE A 39 3.68 3.10 -6.65
CA PHE A 39 2.49 2.82 -5.87
C PHE A 39 2.59 1.45 -5.22
N TYR A 40 2.08 1.34 -4.00
CA TYR A 40 2.00 0.09 -3.27
C TYR A 40 0.70 0.04 -2.48
N ALA A 41 0.00 -1.09 -2.54
CA ALA A 41 -1.23 -1.31 -1.79
C ALA A 41 -1.02 -2.47 -0.82
N LYS A 42 -1.23 -2.21 0.48
CA LYS A 42 -1.30 -3.21 1.54
C LYS A 42 -2.73 -3.57 1.81
N ASN A 43 -2.97 -4.85 2.10
CA ASN A 43 -4.24 -5.32 2.64
C ASN A 43 -5.43 -4.93 1.74
N LEU A 44 -5.21 -4.97 0.41
CA LEU A 44 -6.22 -4.53 -0.54
C LEU A 44 -7.34 -5.56 -0.72
N LEU A 45 -6.99 -6.84 -0.57
CA LEU A 45 -7.88 -7.99 -0.80
C LEU A 45 -8.17 -8.75 0.50
N ASN A 46 -7.85 -8.19 1.66
CA ASN A 46 -8.08 -8.86 2.93
C ASN A 46 -8.93 -8.01 3.88
N GLN A 47 -9.39 -8.63 4.96
CA GLN A 47 -10.28 -7.97 5.93
C GLN A 47 -9.54 -6.99 6.87
N LYS A 48 -8.24 -6.75 6.67
CA LYS A 48 -7.49 -5.74 7.45
C LYS A 48 -7.69 -4.36 6.83
N GLN A 49 -7.30 -3.32 7.58
CA GLN A 49 -7.31 -1.95 7.07
C GLN A 49 -6.42 -1.85 5.82
N THR A 50 -7.00 -1.43 4.70
CA THR A 50 -6.26 -1.18 3.46
C THR A 50 -5.38 0.05 3.63
N GLU A 51 -4.13 -0.05 3.22
CA GLU A 51 -3.21 1.07 3.20
C GLU A 51 -2.62 1.26 1.81
N LEU A 52 -2.66 2.49 1.32
CA LEU A 52 -2.16 2.83 0.00
C LEU A 52 -0.98 3.78 0.14
N PHE A 53 0.13 3.45 -0.49
CA PHE A 53 1.36 4.24 -0.50
C PHE A 53 1.57 4.80 -1.90
N TYR A 54 1.65 6.12 -1.99
CA TYR A 54 1.97 6.85 -3.21
C TYR A 54 3.34 7.50 -3.04
N PHE A 55 4.29 7.09 -3.87
CA PHE A 55 5.63 7.63 -3.89
C PHE A 55 5.70 8.72 -4.95
N SER A 56 6.10 9.92 -4.54
CA SER A 56 6.18 11.11 -5.40
C SER A 56 7.58 11.72 -5.35
N SER A 57 7.87 12.68 -6.23
CA SER A 57 9.15 13.41 -6.18
C SER A 57 9.34 14.19 -4.87
N LYS A 58 8.23 14.53 -4.19
CA LYS A 58 8.20 15.37 -2.98
C LYS A 58 8.13 14.58 -1.67
N GLY A 59 7.97 13.26 -1.73
CA GLY A 59 7.82 12.41 -0.54
C GLY A 59 6.82 11.28 -0.74
N ILE A 60 6.35 10.72 0.37
CA ILE A 60 5.45 9.57 0.40
C ILE A 60 4.14 9.98 1.05
N LEU A 61 3.04 9.70 0.34
CA LEU A 61 1.70 9.85 0.85
C LEU A 61 1.13 8.47 1.20
N ARG A 62 0.86 8.24 2.48
CA ARG A 62 0.16 7.06 2.98
C ARG A 62 -1.31 7.40 3.17
N VAL A 63 -2.19 6.58 2.62
CA VAL A 63 -3.63 6.70 2.78
C VAL A 63 -4.13 5.47 3.52
N LEU A 64 -4.70 5.67 4.70
CA LEU A 64 -5.37 4.63 5.47
C LEU A 64 -6.85 4.64 5.08
N VAL A 65 -7.34 3.56 4.48
CA VAL A 65 -8.73 3.44 4.03
C VAL A 65 -9.53 2.66 5.06
N ASN A 66 -10.64 3.26 5.51
CA ASN A 66 -11.66 2.64 6.32
C ASN A 66 -12.98 2.62 5.53
N GLN A 67 -13.93 1.77 5.93
CA GLN A 67 -15.19 1.54 5.19
C GLN A 67 -15.92 2.82 4.73
N ASN A 68 -15.85 3.93 5.48
CA ASN A 68 -16.56 5.16 5.18
C ASN A 68 -15.67 6.41 5.07
N SER A 69 -14.37 6.29 5.29
CA SER A 69 -13.46 7.44 5.34
C SER A 69 -12.02 7.03 5.06
N PHE A 70 -11.17 8.00 4.75
CA PHE A 70 -9.74 7.76 4.63
C PHE A 70 -8.96 8.88 5.31
N VAL A 71 -7.78 8.54 5.79
CA VAL A 71 -6.85 9.50 6.41
C VAL A 71 -5.56 9.53 5.60
N CYS A 72 -5.11 10.74 5.29
CA CYS A 72 -3.90 10.98 4.53
C CYS A 72 -2.76 11.41 5.47
N HIS A 73 -1.64 10.70 5.41
CA HIS A 73 -0.40 11.04 6.10
C HIS A 73 0.68 11.32 5.08
N TYR A 74 1.18 12.55 5.04
CA TYR A 74 2.22 12.95 4.11
C TYR A 74 3.56 13.08 4.81
N ASN A 75 4.56 12.34 4.34
CA ASN A 75 5.92 12.40 4.86
C ASN A 75 6.87 12.90 3.76
N GLN A 76 7.48 14.06 4.01
CA GLN A 76 8.50 14.68 3.15
C GLN A 76 9.91 14.53 3.72
N SER A 77 10.06 13.87 4.86
CA SER A 77 11.35 13.66 5.51
C SER A 77 12.23 12.77 4.65
N GLY A 78 13.52 13.08 4.61
CA GLY A 78 14.49 12.23 3.93
C GLY A 78 14.55 10.83 4.57
N VAL A 79 14.80 9.81 3.76
CA VAL A 79 15.08 8.45 4.23
C VAL A 79 16.49 8.40 4.81
N VAL A 80 16.62 7.98 6.07
CA VAL A 80 17.93 7.85 6.75
C VAL A 80 18.49 6.44 6.64
N THR A 81 17.63 5.41 6.71
CA THR A 81 18.05 4.01 6.59
C THR A 81 17.10 3.25 5.69
N LYS A 82 17.65 2.25 4.99
CA LYS A 82 16.93 1.33 4.11
C LYS A 82 17.43 -0.07 4.41
N GLU A 83 16.50 -0.98 4.65
CA GLU A 83 16.78 -2.38 4.90
C GLU A 83 15.94 -3.21 3.93
N ILE A 84 16.59 -4.14 3.24
CA ILE A 84 15.93 -5.13 2.39
C ILE A 84 16.33 -6.49 2.92
N GLN A 85 15.34 -7.29 3.25
CA GLN A 85 15.53 -8.69 3.65
C GLN A 85 14.91 -9.59 2.59
N ILE A 86 15.73 -10.52 2.11
CA ILE A 86 15.36 -11.57 1.16
C ILE A 86 15.65 -12.89 1.87
N PRO A 87 14.64 -13.69 2.24
CA PRO A 87 14.84 -14.95 2.95
C PRO A 87 15.64 -15.95 2.11
N HIS A 88 16.54 -16.69 2.75
CA HIS A 88 17.40 -17.65 2.06
C HIS A 88 16.63 -18.83 1.43
N PHE A 89 15.49 -19.19 2.00
CA PHE A 89 14.71 -20.37 1.62
C PHE A 89 13.43 -20.04 0.83
N SER A 90 13.13 -18.76 0.64
CA SER A 90 11.99 -18.30 -0.16
C SER A 90 12.43 -17.07 -0.95
N ASN A 91 12.57 -17.24 -2.26
CA ASN A 91 12.85 -16.12 -3.17
C ASN A 91 11.58 -15.31 -3.48
N GLU A 92 10.43 -15.71 -2.93
CA GLU A 92 9.15 -15.07 -3.20
C GLU A 92 8.81 -14.01 -2.15
N GLU A 93 9.33 -14.15 -0.93
CA GLU A 93 9.11 -13.18 0.14
C GLU A 93 10.20 -12.10 0.12
N HIS A 94 9.77 -10.85 0.18
CA HIS A 94 10.63 -9.68 0.23
C HIS A 94 10.10 -8.72 1.27
N TYR A 95 10.99 -8.35 2.19
CA TYR A 95 10.74 -7.33 3.19
C TYR A 95 11.55 -6.08 2.90
N LEU A 96 10.88 -4.94 2.97
CA LEU A 96 11.49 -3.61 2.87
C LEU A 96 11.14 -2.82 4.13
N LYS A 97 12.15 -2.24 4.77
CA LYS A 97 11.97 -1.23 5.80
C LYS A 97 12.72 0.04 5.43
N ALA A 98 12.05 1.17 5.53
CA ALA A 98 12.68 2.48 5.39
C ALA A 98 12.33 3.34 6.60
N THR A 99 13.37 3.87 7.26
CA THR A 99 13.23 4.80 8.37
C THR A 99 13.54 6.21 7.88
N PHE A 100 12.73 7.17 8.29
CA PHE A 100 12.82 8.57 7.90
C PHE A 100 13.49 9.41 9.00
N ALA A 101 14.01 10.58 8.63
CA ALA A 101 14.69 11.49 9.55
C ALA A 101 13.80 11.99 10.70
N ASN A 102 12.48 11.99 10.53
CA ASN A 102 11.52 12.34 11.57
C ASN A 102 11.22 11.17 12.55
N GLY A 103 11.87 10.02 12.37
CA GLY A 103 11.69 8.82 13.20
C GLY A 103 10.58 7.90 12.72
N ASP A 104 9.77 8.30 11.72
CA ASP A 104 8.78 7.43 11.12
C ASP A 104 9.45 6.26 10.39
N SER A 105 8.72 5.16 10.20
CA SER A 105 9.15 4.07 9.34
C SER A 105 8.00 3.51 8.52
N ILE A 106 8.30 3.08 7.30
CA ILE A 106 7.46 2.19 6.52
C ILE A 106 8.08 0.79 6.51
N GLU A 107 7.23 -0.21 6.59
CA GLU A 107 7.60 -1.63 6.50
C GLU A 107 6.67 -2.26 5.48
N LEU A 108 7.19 -2.91 4.44
CA LEU A 108 6.42 -3.56 3.38
C LEU A 108 6.86 -5.03 3.27
N ASN A 109 5.91 -5.97 3.29
CA ASN A 109 6.15 -7.40 3.09
C ASN A 109 5.20 -7.87 1.99
N ASN A 110 5.74 -8.23 0.84
CA ASN A 110 4.92 -8.56 -0.32
C ASN A 110 3.99 -9.77 -0.13
N ILE A 111 4.30 -10.72 0.74
CA ILE A 111 3.43 -11.87 1.02
C ILE A 111 2.33 -11.46 2.00
N GLU A 112 2.70 -10.89 3.15
CA GLU A 112 1.72 -10.51 4.17
C GLU A 112 0.75 -9.43 3.69
N ASP A 113 1.24 -8.51 2.86
CA ASP A 113 0.47 -7.36 2.38
C ASP A 113 -0.46 -7.69 1.21
N SER A 114 -0.17 -8.75 0.45
CA SER A 114 -0.95 -9.13 -0.75
C SER A 114 -2.04 -10.18 -0.47
N ASN A 115 -1.94 -10.91 0.65
CA ASN A 115 -2.72 -12.12 0.85
C ASN A 115 -4.21 -11.86 1.16
N GLU A 116 -5.08 -12.35 0.26
CA GLU A 116 -6.29 -13.09 0.63
C GLU A 116 -5.88 -14.29 1.50
N ASN A 117 -6.48 -14.41 2.67
CA ASN A 117 -6.15 -15.42 3.67
C ASN A 117 -6.61 -16.83 3.21
N TRP A 118 -5.84 -17.55 2.40
CA TRP A 118 -6.25 -18.88 1.88
C TRP A 118 -5.25 -20.03 2.09
N GLN A 119 -4.45 -20.05 3.17
CA GLN A 119 -3.64 -21.27 3.47
C GLN A 119 -3.44 -21.71 4.93
N ASN A 120 -4.07 -21.11 5.96
CA ASN A 120 -3.84 -21.60 7.35
C ASN A 120 -5.05 -22.01 8.18
N GLU A 121 -6.29 -21.97 7.67
CA GLU A 121 -7.41 -22.64 8.36
C GLU A 121 -7.54 -24.14 8.03
N TYR A 122 -6.84 -24.65 7.02
CA TYR A 122 -6.86 -26.09 6.69
C TYR A 122 -5.72 -26.92 7.33
N SER A 123 -4.81 -26.30 8.09
CA SER A 123 -3.74 -27.00 8.81
C SER A 123 -4.08 -27.35 10.26
N ARG A 124 -5.34 -27.13 10.69
CA ARG A 124 -5.89 -27.61 11.96
C ARG A 124 -7.14 -28.46 11.74
N MET A 125 -6.97 -29.58 11.05
CA MET A 125 -7.76 -30.80 11.25
C MET A 125 -6.84 -32.02 11.27
#